data_AF-A0A943K5L8-F1
#
_entry.id   AF-A0A943K5L8-F1
#
_cell.length_a   1.000
_cell.length_b   1.000
_cell.length_c   1.000
_cell.angle_alpha   90.00
_cell.angle_beta   90.00
_cell.angle_gamma   90.00
#
_symmetry.space_group_name_H-M   'P 1'
#
loop_
_entity.id
_entity.type
_entity.pdbx_description
1 polymer ?
#
loop_
_entity_poly.entity_id
_entity_poly.type
_entity_poly.pdbx_seq_one_letter_code
_entity_poly.pdbx_strand_id
1 'polypeptide(L)'
;MKLTFRWYGEKDCIPLEYIRQIQGMTGVVTAVYDVPVGEVWNVSALQRLKTLANGAGLEMEVIESIPVHEDIKLGKPTRDKLIANYAQNIINCGKVGVKCVCYNFMPVFDWFRTNLYYKHTDGSTSLSYREEDFKKLDKHNLRLPGWDESYTSEQLNGLLKEYEGITHEKLFENLVYFLKGIMPACNESGVNMAIHPDDPPWNIFGLPRIV
;
A
#
# COMPACT_ATOMS: atom_id res chain seq x y z
N MET A 1 -8.08 12.82 19.88
CA MET A 1 -7.95 11.61 19.03
C MET A 1 -8.54 11.94 17.68
N LYS A 2 -7.80 11.77 16.58
CA LYS A 2 -8.35 11.91 15.22
C LYS A 2 -8.84 10.54 14.76
N LEU A 3 -10.16 10.41 14.52
CA LEU A 3 -10.73 9.19 13.93
C LEU A 3 -10.75 9.37 12.42
N THR A 4 -10.27 8.36 11.71
CA THR A 4 -10.16 8.38 10.25
C THR A 4 -10.76 7.12 9.63
N PHE A 5 -11.20 7.24 8.38
CA PHE A 5 -11.78 6.14 7.60
C PHE A 5 -11.08 5.99 6.25
N ARG A 6 -10.75 4.78 5.80
CA ARG A 6 -10.13 4.58 4.48
C ARG A 6 -11.19 4.72 3.38
N TRP A 7 -10.96 5.61 2.43
CA TRP A 7 -11.85 5.90 1.31
C TRP A 7 -11.10 5.78 -0.02
N TYR A 8 -11.63 5.01 -0.96
CA TYR A 8 -10.97 4.67 -2.24
C TYR A 8 -11.24 5.68 -3.37
N GLY A 9 -11.61 6.91 -3.01
CA GLY A 9 -11.87 7.99 -3.97
C GLY A 9 -13.28 7.93 -4.57
N GLU A 10 -13.50 8.68 -5.64
CA GLU A 10 -14.85 8.91 -6.22
C GLU A 10 -15.58 7.66 -6.71
N LYS A 11 -14.84 6.57 -6.97
CA LYS A 11 -15.41 5.30 -7.43
C LYS A 11 -15.71 4.34 -6.28
N ASP A 12 -15.39 4.73 -5.04
CA ASP A 12 -15.74 3.93 -3.86
C ASP A 12 -17.27 3.83 -3.75
N CYS A 13 -17.76 2.61 -3.50
CA CYS A 13 -19.17 2.37 -3.25
C CYS A 13 -19.67 2.96 -1.92
N ILE A 14 -18.74 3.38 -1.04
CA ILE A 14 -19.04 4.07 0.21
C ILE A 14 -18.82 5.59 0.02
N PRO A 15 -19.88 6.39 -0.12
CA PRO A 15 -19.76 7.82 -0.36
C PRO A 15 -19.34 8.60 0.91
N LEU A 16 -18.69 9.75 0.73
CA LEU A 16 -18.20 10.59 1.84
C LEU A 16 -19.34 11.07 2.76
N GLU A 17 -20.54 11.26 2.21
CA GLU A 17 -21.75 11.63 2.95
C GLU A 17 -22.13 10.58 4.00
N TYR A 18 -21.80 9.31 3.79
CA TYR A 18 -22.02 8.24 4.76
C TYR A 18 -20.89 8.24 5.80
N ILE A 19 -19.65 8.38 5.36
CA ILE A 19 -18.48 8.40 6.25
C ILE A 19 -18.60 9.53 7.29
N ARG A 20 -19.02 10.75 6.87
CA ARG A 20 -19.19 11.89 7.78
C ARG A 20 -20.30 11.72 8.83
N GLN A 21 -21.19 10.74 8.68
CA GLN A 21 -22.23 10.46 9.67
C GLN A 21 -21.72 9.60 10.83
N ILE A 22 -20.55 8.96 10.70
CA ILE A 22 -19.94 8.20 11.79
C ILE A 22 -19.54 9.15 12.91
N GLN A 23 -20.05 8.91 14.11
CA GLN A 23 -19.83 9.79 15.27
C GLN A 23 -18.34 9.94 15.57
N GLY A 24 -17.86 11.17 15.59
CA GLY A 24 -16.46 11.49 15.90
C GLY A 24 -15.49 11.33 14.73
N MET A 25 -15.96 10.94 13.54
CA MET A 25 -15.12 10.87 12.35
C MET A 25 -14.62 12.26 11.97
N THR A 26 -13.30 12.41 11.86
CA THR A 26 -12.65 13.71 11.60
C THR A 26 -12.03 13.80 10.22
N GLY A 27 -11.74 12.67 9.58
CA GLY A 27 -11.09 12.68 8.27
C GLY A 27 -11.11 11.34 7.57
N VAL A 28 -10.51 11.32 6.39
CA VAL A 28 -10.33 10.14 5.57
C VAL A 28 -8.86 9.88 5.29
N VAL A 29 -8.56 8.61 5.06
CA VAL A 29 -7.29 8.13 4.52
C VAL A 29 -7.55 7.69 3.08
N THR A 30 -6.73 8.12 2.12
CA THR A 30 -6.95 7.80 0.70
C THR A 30 -5.64 7.72 -0.07
N ALA A 31 -5.69 7.47 -1.37
CA ALA A 31 -4.54 7.47 -2.26
C ALA A 31 -4.94 7.98 -3.67
N VAL A 32 -3.94 8.16 -4.54
CA VAL A 32 -4.17 8.37 -5.97
C VAL A 32 -4.18 6.99 -6.65
N TYR A 33 -5.26 6.67 -7.36
CA TYR A 33 -5.52 5.33 -7.90
C TYR A 33 -5.41 5.20 -9.42
N ASP A 34 -5.13 6.30 -10.13
CA ASP A 34 -5.09 6.37 -11.59
C ASP A 34 -3.69 6.64 -12.16
N VAL A 35 -2.67 6.67 -11.30
CA VAL A 35 -1.27 6.85 -11.70
C VAL A 35 -0.53 5.50 -11.56
N PRO A 36 0.19 5.05 -12.61
CA PRO A 36 0.99 3.83 -12.53
C PRO A 36 1.98 3.83 -11.36
N VAL A 37 2.24 2.64 -10.81
CA VAL A 37 3.20 2.48 -9.71
C VAL A 37 4.59 2.98 -10.11
N GLY A 38 5.22 3.76 -9.24
CA GLY A 38 6.55 4.35 -9.48
C GLY A 38 6.54 5.67 -10.25
N GLU A 39 5.40 6.13 -10.75
CA GLU A 39 5.27 7.42 -11.42
C GLU A 39 4.91 8.56 -10.46
N VAL A 40 5.19 9.80 -10.90
CA VAL A 40 4.92 11.00 -10.09
C VAL A 40 3.44 11.34 -10.12
N TRP A 41 2.86 11.54 -8.94
CA TRP A 41 1.51 12.02 -8.74
C TRP A 41 1.45 13.53 -8.94
N ASN A 42 0.56 13.97 -9.83
CA ASN A 42 0.31 15.40 -10.02
C ASN A 42 -0.34 16.00 -8.77
N VAL A 43 0.12 17.18 -8.35
CA VAL A 43 -0.47 17.94 -7.23
C VAL A 43 -1.96 18.16 -7.44
N SER A 44 -2.42 18.34 -8.70
CA SER A 44 -3.85 18.51 -9.00
C SER A 44 -4.70 17.28 -8.63
N ALA A 45 -4.17 16.07 -8.77
CA ALA A 45 -4.88 14.84 -8.40
C ALA A 45 -5.07 14.76 -6.88
N LEU A 46 -4.01 15.06 -6.12
CA LEU A 46 -4.06 15.17 -4.66
C LEU A 46 -5.02 16.28 -4.20
N GLN A 47 -4.97 17.44 -4.86
CA GLN A 47 -5.84 18.58 -4.55
C GLN A 47 -7.31 18.25 -4.83
N ARG A 48 -7.62 17.46 -5.87
CA ARG A 48 -8.98 17.01 -6.17
C ARG A 48 -9.56 16.19 -5.02
N LEU A 49 -8.81 15.18 -4.54
CA LEU A 49 -9.21 14.35 -3.40
C LEU A 49 -9.37 15.18 -2.12
N LYS A 50 -8.43 16.10 -1.86
CA LYS A 50 -8.49 17.05 -0.73
C LYS A 50 -9.77 17.88 -0.76
N THR A 51 -10.11 18.45 -1.92
CA THR A 51 -11.29 19.28 -2.09
C THR A 51 -12.58 18.50 -1.85
N LEU A 52 -12.66 17.25 -2.31
CA LEU A 52 -13.81 16.38 -2.08
C LEU A 52 -13.97 16.05 -0.59
N ALA A 53 -12.91 15.61 0.07
CA ALA A 53 -12.92 15.32 1.50
C ALA A 53 -13.34 16.55 2.32
N ASN A 54 -12.68 17.70 2.08
CA ASN A 54 -12.98 18.95 2.77
C ASN A 54 -14.42 19.42 2.52
N GLY A 55 -14.94 19.24 1.29
CA GLY A 55 -16.32 19.57 0.94
C GLY A 55 -17.36 18.74 1.71
N ALA A 56 -17.01 17.51 2.09
CA ALA A 56 -17.81 16.67 2.98
C ALA A 56 -17.61 16.97 4.48
N GLY A 57 -16.75 17.93 4.83
CA GLY A 57 -16.38 18.26 6.20
C GLY A 57 -15.37 17.29 6.83
N LEU A 58 -14.60 16.56 6.02
CA LEU A 58 -13.61 15.58 6.46
C LEU A 58 -12.20 16.03 6.08
N GLU A 59 -11.25 15.93 6.99
CA GLU A 59 -9.84 16.19 6.70
C GLU A 59 -9.22 15.08 5.84
N MET A 60 -8.17 15.41 5.08
CA MET A 60 -7.32 14.42 4.39
C MET A 60 -5.87 14.72 4.72
N GLU A 61 -5.39 14.11 5.81
CA GLU A 61 -4.03 14.29 6.34
C GLU A 61 -3.16 13.03 6.23
N VAL A 62 -3.75 11.88 5.90
CA VAL A 62 -3.02 10.61 5.76
C VAL A 62 -3.25 10.06 4.35
N ILE A 63 -2.16 9.63 3.71
CA ILE A 63 -2.20 8.88 2.45
C ILE A 63 -1.91 7.41 2.74
N GLU A 64 -2.72 6.50 2.21
CA GLU A 64 -2.49 5.05 2.27
C GLU A 64 -2.90 4.37 0.95
N SER A 65 -1.96 4.10 0.05
CA SER A 65 -0.50 4.27 0.17
C SER A 65 0.10 4.91 -1.08
N ILE A 66 1.33 5.40 -0.96
CA ILE A 66 2.20 5.56 -2.14
C ILE A 66 2.88 4.19 -2.33
N PRO A 67 2.63 3.45 -3.43
CA PRO A 67 3.18 2.11 -3.57
C PRO A 67 4.69 2.14 -3.83
N VAL A 68 5.46 1.35 -3.08
CA VAL A 68 6.89 1.16 -3.33
C VAL A 68 7.06 0.16 -4.49
N HIS A 69 7.67 0.61 -5.58
CA HIS A 69 7.87 -0.21 -6.77
C HIS A 69 8.78 -1.42 -6.51
N GLU A 70 8.51 -2.58 -7.13
CA GLU A 70 9.25 -3.84 -6.93
C GLU A 70 10.75 -3.70 -7.21
N ASP A 71 11.16 -2.98 -8.28
CA ASP A 71 12.56 -2.68 -8.55
C ASP A 71 13.31 -2.01 -7.38
N ILE A 72 12.63 -1.23 -6.54
CA ILE A 72 13.22 -0.66 -5.32
C ILE A 72 13.45 -1.77 -4.29
N LYS A 73 12.43 -2.61 -4.05
CA LYS A 73 12.50 -3.74 -3.11
C LYS A 73 13.55 -4.77 -3.52
N LEU A 74 13.68 -5.04 -4.81
CA LEU A 74 14.68 -5.93 -5.42
C LEU A 74 16.09 -5.31 -5.49
N GLY A 75 16.19 -3.98 -5.40
CA GLY A 75 17.48 -3.28 -5.50
C GLY A 75 18.04 -3.20 -6.92
N LYS A 76 17.18 -3.14 -7.94
CA LYS A 76 17.57 -3.06 -9.36
C LYS A 76 18.19 -1.69 -9.72
N PRO A 77 18.95 -1.59 -10.84
CA PRO A 77 19.56 -0.34 -11.28
C PRO A 77 18.57 0.82 -11.52
N THR A 78 17.31 0.51 -11.84
CA THR A 78 16.22 1.49 -12.04
C THR A 78 15.74 2.16 -10.75
N ARG A 79 16.10 1.62 -9.58
CA ARG A 79 15.58 2.06 -8.27
C ARG A 79 15.81 3.53 -7.97
N ASP A 80 16.91 4.12 -8.44
CA ASP A 80 17.24 5.52 -8.11
C ASP A 80 16.24 6.51 -8.73
N LYS A 81 15.83 6.27 -9.98
CA LYS A 81 14.77 7.07 -10.63
C LYS A 81 13.44 6.90 -9.89
N LEU A 82 13.10 5.66 -9.52
CA LEU A 82 11.85 5.35 -8.83
C LEU A 82 11.80 5.95 -7.42
N ILE A 83 12.93 5.96 -6.70
CA ILE A 83 13.10 6.63 -5.41
C ILE A 83 12.94 8.14 -5.57
N ALA A 84 13.52 8.74 -6.61
CA ALA A 84 13.35 10.16 -6.89
C ALA A 84 11.87 10.52 -7.17
N ASN A 85 11.16 9.70 -7.94
CA ASN A 85 9.72 9.86 -8.16
C ASN A 85 8.93 9.73 -6.85
N TYR A 86 9.24 8.73 -6.02
CA TYR A 86 8.59 8.53 -4.72
C TYR A 86 8.83 9.74 -3.78
N ALA A 87 10.07 10.24 -3.73
CA ALA A 87 10.42 11.44 -2.98
C ALA A 87 9.64 12.67 -3.47
N GLN A 88 9.48 12.83 -4.79
CA GLN A 88 8.66 13.90 -5.36
C GLN A 88 7.18 13.77 -4.96
N ASN A 89 6.66 12.55 -4.84
CA ASN A 89 5.30 12.31 -4.35
C ASN A 89 5.13 12.70 -2.88
N ILE A 90 6.12 12.42 -2.02
CA ILE A 90 6.12 12.89 -0.62
C ILE A 90 6.05 14.42 -0.56
N ILE A 91 6.88 15.11 -1.36
CA ILE A 91 6.87 16.59 -1.45
C ILE A 91 5.49 17.09 -1.92
N ASN A 92 4.91 16.47 -2.95
CA ASN A 92 3.60 16.85 -3.48
C ASN A 92 2.47 16.60 -2.46
N CYS A 93 2.56 15.53 -1.66
CA CYS A 93 1.64 15.29 -0.54
C CYS A 93 1.74 16.43 0.50
N GLY A 94 2.96 16.85 0.86
CA GLY A 94 3.18 17.97 1.78
C GLY A 94 2.55 19.29 1.28
N LYS A 95 2.62 19.58 -0.03
CA LYS A 95 2.03 20.78 -0.65
C LYS A 95 0.51 20.89 -0.45
N VAL A 96 -0.21 19.76 -0.39
CA VAL A 96 -1.66 19.73 -0.12
C VAL A 96 -1.98 19.53 1.36
N GLY A 97 -0.98 19.60 2.24
CA GLY A 97 -1.14 19.50 3.68
C GLY A 97 -1.34 18.08 4.22
N VAL A 98 -0.93 17.04 3.48
CA VAL A 98 -0.77 15.69 4.05
C VAL A 98 0.32 15.74 5.13
N LYS A 99 0.11 15.00 6.22
CA LYS A 99 1.02 14.94 7.38
C LYS A 99 1.66 13.57 7.54
N CYS A 100 1.03 12.52 7.04
CA CYS A 100 1.54 11.17 7.14
C CYS A 100 1.30 10.37 5.84
N VAL A 101 2.30 9.59 5.43
CA VAL A 101 2.17 8.61 4.35
C VAL A 101 2.38 7.22 4.95
N CYS A 102 1.34 6.41 4.90
CA CYS A 102 1.39 4.98 5.17
C CYS A 102 1.90 4.24 3.92
N TYR A 103 2.84 3.32 4.10
CA TYR A 103 3.44 2.51 3.04
C TYR A 103 3.86 1.15 3.59
N ASN A 104 4.26 0.23 2.73
CA ASN A 104 4.79 -1.06 3.13
C ASN A 104 6.04 -1.42 2.29
N PHE A 105 6.77 -2.46 2.70
CA PHE A 105 7.92 -2.98 1.94
C PHE A 105 7.78 -4.47 1.64
N MET A 106 6.53 -4.91 1.44
CA MET A 106 6.12 -6.30 1.30
C MET A 106 6.44 -6.82 -0.11
N PRO A 107 7.27 -7.87 -0.28
CA PRO A 107 7.59 -8.40 -1.60
C PRO A 107 6.39 -9.05 -2.27
N VAL A 108 6.14 -8.70 -3.54
CA VAL A 108 5.12 -9.28 -4.44
C VAL A 108 3.67 -9.13 -3.97
N PHE A 109 3.35 -9.63 -2.77
CA PHE A 109 2.05 -9.55 -2.13
C PHE A 109 2.06 -8.48 -1.04
N ASP A 110 1.18 -7.49 -1.11
CA ASP A 110 0.90 -6.56 -0.01
C ASP A 110 0.36 -7.36 1.19
N TRP A 111 -0.95 -7.63 1.24
CA TRP A 111 -1.57 -8.45 2.29
C TRP A 111 -2.10 -9.75 1.72
N PHE A 112 -2.16 -10.79 2.55
CA PHE A 112 -2.53 -12.14 2.09
C PHE A 112 -3.58 -12.81 2.99
N ARG A 113 -4.62 -13.37 2.36
CA ARG A 113 -5.68 -14.16 3.01
C ARG A 113 -5.99 -15.39 2.17
N THR A 114 -6.38 -16.48 2.82
CA THR A 114 -6.76 -17.73 2.12
C THR A 114 -8.25 -17.77 1.78
N ASN A 115 -9.08 -16.96 2.46
CA ASN A 115 -10.51 -16.87 2.20
C ASN A 115 -11.02 -15.46 2.49
N LEU A 116 -11.73 -14.85 1.53
CA LEU A 116 -12.32 -13.51 1.65
C LEU A 116 -13.76 -13.51 2.18
N TYR A 117 -14.40 -14.68 2.29
CA TYR A 117 -15.82 -14.84 2.63
C TYR A 117 -16.03 -15.93 3.70
N TYR A 118 -15.17 -16.00 4.71
CA TYR A 118 -15.36 -16.95 5.80
C TYR A 118 -16.67 -16.62 6.54
N LYS A 119 -17.63 -17.54 6.48
CA LYS A 119 -18.97 -17.33 7.03
C LYS A 119 -19.03 -17.71 8.52
N HIS A 120 -19.45 -16.76 9.34
CA HIS A 120 -19.66 -16.96 10.77
C HIS A 120 -21.03 -17.54 11.09
N THR A 121 -21.21 -17.99 12.34
CA THR A 121 -22.47 -18.56 12.82
C THR A 121 -23.62 -17.55 12.83
N ASP A 122 -23.33 -16.26 12.95
CA ASP A 122 -24.31 -15.16 12.88
C ASP A 122 -24.69 -14.78 11.43
N GLY A 123 -24.07 -15.41 10.43
CA GLY A 123 -24.31 -15.18 9.01
C GLY A 123 -23.43 -14.10 8.37
N SER A 124 -22.64 -13.36 9.15
CA SER A 124 -21.66 -12.39 8.62
C SER A 124 -20.48 -13.09 7.94
N THR A 125 -19.69 -12.33 7.19
CA THR A 125 -18.45 -12.82 6.56
C THR A 125 -17.24 -12.03 7.04
N SER A 126 -16.09 -12.69 7.19
CA SER A 126 -14.80 -12.02 7.39
C SER A 126 -13.72 -12.54 6.44
N LEU A 127 -12.66 -11.75 6.31
CA LEU A 127 -11.39 -12.24 5.78
C LEU A 127 -10.77 -13.24 6.77
N SER A 128 -10.08 -14.27 6.28
CA SER A 128 -9.38 -15.22 7.13
C SER A 128 -8.14 -15.79 6.46
N TYR A 129 -7.19 -16.21 7.30
CA TYR A 129 -6.02 -16.98 6.91
C TYR A 129 -6.05 -18.33 7.62
N ARG A 130 -5.85 -19.41 6.88
CA ARG A 130 -5.72 -20.77 7.42
C ARG A 130 -4.50 -21.46 6.80
N GLU A 131 -3.56 -21.84 7.65
CA GLU A 131 -2.30 -22.51 7.23
C GLU A 131 -2.57 -23.77 6.38
N GLU A 132 -3.60 -24.54 6.73
CA GLU A 132 -4.00 -25.74 5.97
C GLU A 132 -4.41 -25.43 4.54
N ASP A 133 -5.08 -24.30 4.32
CA ASP A 133 -5.53 -23.90 2.99
C ASP A 133 -4.38 -23.28 2.21
N PHE A 134 -3.52 -22.51 2.88
CA PHE A 134 -2.28 -22.01 2.30
C PHE A 134 -1.40 -23.14 1.75
N LYS A 135 -1.21 -24.23 2.52
CA LYS A 135 -0.42 -25.40 2.10
C LYS A 135 -0.98 -26.15 0.88
N LYS A 136 -2.27 -25.96 0.56
CA LYS A 136 -2.91 -26.57 -0.62
C LYS A 136 -2.73 -25.72 -1.88
N LEU A 137 -2.27 -24.48 -1.75
CA LEU A 137 -2.09 -23.59 -2.88
C LEU A 137 -0.94 -24.06 -3.77
N ASP A 138 -1.18 -24.08 -5.06
CA ASP A 138 -0.13 -24.31 -6.05
C ASP A 138 0.61 -23.00 -6.31
N LYS A 139 1.86 -22.93 -5.86
CA LYS A 139 2.76 -21.79 -6.05
C LYS A 139 3.02 -21.44 -7.52
N HIS A 140 2.78 -22.36 -8.46
CA HIS A 140 2.99 -22.16 -9.89
C HIS A 140 1.71 -21.73 -10.64
N ASN A 141 0.56 -21.88 -9.98
CA ASN A 141 -0.76 -21.50 -10.50
C ASN A 141 -1.57 -20.82 -9.40
N LEU A 142 -0.99 -19.77 -8.82
CA LEU A 142 -1.63 -18.96 -7.79
C LEU A 142 -2.80 -18.21 -8.41
N ARG A 143 -4.01 -18.68 -8.10
CA ARG A 143 -5.25 -17.90 -8.24
C ARG A 143 -5.63 -17.41 -6.86
N LEU A 144 -5.28 -16.17 -6.59
CA LEU A 144 -5.39 -15.60 -5.26
C LEU A 144 -6.50 -14.56 -5.25
N PRO A 145 -7.52 -14.72 -4.39
CA PRO A 145 -8.59 -13.74 -4.27
C PRO A 145 -8.03 -12.33 -4.05
N GLY A 146 -8.36 -11.40 -4.96
CA GLY A 146 -7.91 -10.00 -4.94
C GLY A 146 -6.58 -9.72 -5.67
N TRP A 147 -5.81 -10.74 -6.03
CA TRP A 147 -4.50 -10.59 -6.70
C TRP A 147 -4.54 -10.91 -8.19
N ASP A 148 -5.50 -11.73 -8.62
CA ASP A 148 -5.74 -12.02 -10.04
C ASP A 148 -6.02 -10.74 -10.87
N GLU A 149 -6.38 -9.63 -10.21
CA GLU A 149 -6.59 -8.32 -10.85
C GLU A 149 -5.30 -7.49 -10.98
N SER A 150 -4.26 -7.81 -10.20
CA SER A 150 -3.01 -7.03 -10.13
C SER A 150 -1.92 -7.56 -11.06
N TYR A 151 -1.87 -8.88 -11.28
CA TYR A 151 -0.87 -9.52 -12.14
C TYR A 151 -1.47 -10.68 -12.93
N THR A 152 -1.00 -10.87 -14.17
CA THR A 152 -1.20 -12.15 -14.85
C THR A 152 -0.35 -13.23 -14.18
N SER A 153 -0.71 -14.51 -14.35
CA SER A 153 0.07 -15.63 -13.81
C SER A 153 1.53 -15.63 -14.29
N GLU A 154 1.78 -15.17 -15.52
CA GLU A 154 3.13 -15.03 -16.08
C GLU A 154 3.94 -13.94 -15.38
N GLN A 155 3.33 -12.77 -15.14
CA GLN A 155 3.96 -11.67 -14.41
C GLN A 155 4.26 -12.06 -12.97
N LEU A 156 3.32 -12.73 -12.29
CA LEU A 156 3.49 -13.18 -10.92
C LEU A 156 4.64 -14.20 -10.81
N ASN A 157 4.66 -15.21 -11.68
CA ASN A 157 5.74 -16.20 -11.72
C ASN A 157 7.09 -15.56 -12.04
N GLY A 158 7.12 -14.57 -12.95
CA GLY A 158 8.31 -13.78 -13.24
C GLY A 158 8.84 -13.05 -11.99
N LEU A 159 7.96 -12.33 -11.28
CA LEU A 159 8.32 -11.62 -10.05
C LEU A 159 8.81 -12.58 -8.96
N LEU A 160 8.10 -13.68 -8.71
CA LEU A 160 8.51 -14.69 -7.73
C LEU A 160 9.92 -15.22 -8.03
N LYS A 161 10.23 -15.44 -9.32
CA LYS A 161 11.56 -15.85 -9.76
C LYS A 161 12.63 -14.78 -9.53
N GLU A 162 12.31 -13.51 -9.74
CA GLU A 162 13.25 -12.41 -9.47
C GLU A 162 13.60 -12.28 -7.98
N TYR A 163 12.71 -12.68 -7.09
CA TYR A 163 12.97 -12.73 -5.66
C TYR A 163 13.74 -13.99 -5.21
N GLU A 164 14.01 -14.96 -6.09
CA GLU A 164 14.84 -16.12 -5.74
C GLU A 164 16.24 -15.65 -5.29
N GLY A 165 16.61 -16.00 -4.06
CA GLY A 165 17.90 -15.61 -3.47
C GLY A 165 17.91 -14.25 -2.77
N ILE A 166 16.81 -13.49 -2.77
CA ILE A 166 16.66 -12.32 -1.89
C ILE A 166 16.44 -12.81 -0.46
N THR A 167 17.41 -12.57 0.41
CA THR A 167 17.32 -12.89 1.85
C THR A 167 16.66 -11.77 2.64
N HIS A 168 16.31 -12.03 3.91
CA HIS A 168 15.86 -11.00 4.85
C HIS A 168 16.85 -9.85 4.97
N GLU A 169 18.14 -10.16 5.10
CA GLU A 169 19.21 -9.17 5.20
C GLU A 169 19.27 -8.34 3.93
N LYS A 170 19.17 -8.98 2.75
CA LYS A 170 19.23 -8.25 1.49
C LYS A 170 18.04 -7.33 1.29
N LEU A 171 16.83 -7.80 1.61
CA LEU A 171 15.63 -6.98 1.54
C LEU A 171 15.70 -5.81 2.54
N PHE A 172 16.24 -6.05 3.73
CA PHE A 172 16.43 -5.01 4.74
C PHE A 172 17.47 -3.95 4.30
N GLU A 173 18.56 -4.35 3.67
CA GLU A 173 19.51 -3.42 3.03
C GLU A 173 18.82 -2.53 1.99
N ASN A 174 17.96 -3.13 1.15
CA ASN A 174 17.19 -2.39 0.14
C ASN A 174 16.18 -1.43 0.78
N LEU A 175 15.53 -1.82 1.88
CA LEU A 175 14.68 -0.92 2.67
C LEU A 175 15.49 0.24 3.23
N VAL A 176 16.67 -0.01 3.81
CA VAL A 176 17.56 1.05 4.32
C VAL A 176 17.99 2.00 3.19
N TYR A 177 18.28 1.48 2.00
CA TYR A 177 18.62 2.28 0.83
C TYR A 177 17.44 3.19 0.43
N PHE A 178 16.23 2.63 0.33
CA PHE A 178 15.00 3.37 0.05
C PHE A 178 14.76 4.48 1.07
N LEU A 179 14.82 4.13 2.37
CA LEU A 179 14.63 5.08 3.46
C LEU A 179 15.59 6.26 3.35
N LYS A 180 16.89 6.01 3.20
CA LYS A 180 17.90 7.05 3.02
C LYS A 180 17.60 7.95 1.82
N GLY A 181 17.10 7.39 0.72
CA GLY A 181 16.74 8.13 -0.48
C GLY A 181 15.54 9.06 -0.30
N ILE A 182 14.55 8.70 0.52
CA ILE A 182 13.33 9.51 0.72
C ILE A 182 13.42 10.48 1.91
N MET A 183 14.35 10.28 2.86
CA MET A 183 14.47 11.12 4.06
C MET A 183 14.57 12.63 3.77
N PRO A 184 15.34 13.11 2.77
CA PRO A 184 15.41 14.54 2.47
C PRO A 184 14.04 15.15 2.12
N ALA A 185 13.23 14.43 1.33
CA ALA A 185 11.88 14.86 0.95
C ALA A 185 10.93 14.88 2.16
N CYS A 186 11.06 13.92 3.09
CA CYS A 186 10.30 13.93 4.34
C CYS A 186 10.62 15.18 5.18
N ASN A 187 11.90 15.51 5.32
CA ASN A 187 12.34 16.70 6.06
C ASN A 187 11.89 18.01 5.41
N GLU A 188 11.97 18.11 4.07
CA GLU A 188 11.54 19.30 3.33
C GLU A 188 10.03 19.54 3.45
N SER A 189 9.24 18.47 3.31
CA SER A 189 7.78 18.56 3.28
C SER A 189 7.11 18.53 4.65
N GLY A 190 7.83 18.10 5.69
CA GLY A 190 7.28 17.84 7.02
C GLY A 190 6.33 16.63 7.08
N VAL A 191 6.38 15.75 6.09
CA VAL A 191 5.56 14.52 6.02
C VAL A 191 6.26 13.40 6.78
N ASN A 192 5.54 12.76 7.71
CA ASN A 192 5.99 11.57 8.40
C ASN A 192 5.70 10.30 7.59
N MET A 193 6.64 9.38 7.57
CA MET A 193 6.45 8.06 6.97
C MET A 193 6.03 7.06 8.05
N ALA A 194 4.97 6.30 7.82
CA ALA A 194 4.49 5.25 8.71
C ALA A 194 4.51 3.90 7.97
N ILE A 195 5.44 3.03 8.34
CA ILE A 195 5.53 1.71 7.71
C ILE A 195 4.47 0.78 8.31
N HIS A 196 3.68 0.15 7.45
CA HIS A 196 2.72 -0.89 7.82
C HIS A 196 3.47 -2.22 7.99
N PRO A 197 3.17 -3.02 9.03
CA PRO A 197 3.78 -4.34 9.22
C PRO A 197 3.38 -5.32 8.14
N ASP A 198 4.15 -6.38 7.99
CA ASP A 198 3.83 -7.51 7.14
C ASP A 198 2.52 -8.18 7.56
N ASP A 199 1.69 -8.57 6.58
CA ASP A 199 0.40 -9.22 6.82
C ASP A 199 0.16 -10.43 5.89
N PRO A 200 0.49 -11.66 6.32
CA PRO A 200 0.87 -11.99 7.69
C PRO A 200 2.34 -11.66 8.03
N PRO A 201 2.69 -11.51 9.33
CA PRO A 201 4.05 -11.16 9.78
C PRO A 201 4.98 -12.40 9.80
N TRP A 202 4.95 -13.21 8.74
CA TRP A 202 5.85 -14.34 8.50
C TRP A 202 5.96 -14.62 7.01
N ASN A 203 7.05 -15.28 6.61
CA ASN A 203 7.35 -15.57 5.21
C ASN A 203 6.21 -16.38 4.54
N ILE A 204 5.85 -15.98 3.33
CA ILE A 204 4.89 -16.70 2.47
C ILE A 204 5.52 -16.95 1.12
N PHE A 205 5.28 -18.11 0.53
CA PHE A 205 5.82 -18.52 -0.78
C PHE A 205 7.36 -18.43 -0.90
N GLY A 206 8.08 -18.52 0.23
CA GLY A 206 9.54 -18.36 0.26
C GLY A 206 10.02 -16.90 0.19
N LEU A 207 9.12 -15.93 0.15
CA LEU A 207 9.44 -14.50 0.16
C LEU A 207 9.75 -14.02 1.59
N PRO A 208 10.82 -13.25 1.79
CA PRO A 208 11.14 -12.68 3.09
C PRO A 208 10.15 -11.58 3.51
N ARG A 209 9.87 -11.51 4.81
CA ARG A 209 9.06 -10.51 5.50
C ARG A 209 9.91 -9.90 6.62
N ILE A 210 9.98 -8.57 6.72
CA ILE A 210 10.99 -7.84 7.51
C ILE A 210 10.45 -6.74 8.43
N VAL A 211 9.13 -6.48 8.44
CA VAL A 211 8.50 -5.41 9.26
C VAL A 211 7.38 -5.99 10.11
#